data_AF-Q93WZ9-F1
#
_entry.id   AF-Q93WZ9-F1
#
_cell.length_a   1.000
_cell.length_b   1.000
_cell.length_c   1.000
_cell.angle_alpha   90.00
_cell.angle_beta   90.00
_cell.angle_gamma   90.00
#
_symmetry.space_group_name_H-M   'P 1'
#
loop_
_entity.id
_entity.type
_entity.pdbx_description
1 polymer ?
#
loop_
_entity_poly.entity_id
_entity_poly.type
_entity_poly.pdbx_seq_one_letter_code
_entity_poly.pdbx_strand_id
1 'polypeptide(L)'
;LFSVDWHRDRINGKQEVMIGYSDSGKDAGRLSAAWALYKAQEELIKVAKDFGVKLTMFHGRGGTVGRGGGPTHLAILSQPPDTIHGSLRVTVEGEVIEQSFGEEHLCFRTLQRFTAATLEHGMHPPVAPKPEWRALMDEMAVIATEEYRSIVFQEPRFVEYFRCATPELEYGRMNIGSRPSKRKPSGGIESLRAIPWIFAWTQTRFHLPVWLGFGAAFRHVVKKDPKNLQMLQDMYNQWPFFRVTIDLVEMVFAKGDPGIAALYDKLLVTEELWSFGERLRSMYEETKRLLLQVAGHRDLLEGDPYLKQRLRLRDSYTTTLNVLQAYTLKRIRDPDYHVNLKPHLSKDYMESSNPAAELVKLNPTSEYAPGLEDTLILTMKGIAAGMQNTG
;
A
#
# COMPACT_ATOMS: atom_id res chain seq x y z
N LEU A 1 11.49 -4.80 29.90
CA LEU A 1 12.58 -5.64 29.34
C LEU A 1 13.94 -5.15 29.80
N PHE A 2 14.33 -3.90 29.52
CA PHE A 2 15.65 -3.38 29.92
C PHE A 2 15.88 -3.26 31.43
N SER A 3 14.80 -3.24 32.23
CA SER A 3 14.85 -3.32 33.69
C SER A 3 15.06 -4.74 34.24
N VAL A 4 15.16 -5.77 33.40
CA VAL A 4 15.37 -7.16 33.83
C VAL A 4 16.83 -7.54 33.60
N ASP A 5 17.57 -7.81 34.68
CA ASP A 5 19.02 -8.07 34.64
C ASP A 5 19.39 -9.19 33.65
N TRP A 6 18.70 -10.34 33.73
CA TRP A 6 18.93 -11.46 32.81
C TRP A 6 18.80 -11.06 31.34
N HIS A 7 17.81 -10.22 31.00
CA HIS A 7 17.61 -9.76 29.64
C HIS A 7 18.72 -8.79 29.22
N ARG A 8 19.11 -7.88 30.11
CA ARG A 8 20.17 -6.89 29.84
C ARG A 8 21.51 -7.57 29.58
N ASP A 9 21.85 -8.56 30.39
CA ASP A 9 23.07 -9.37 30.21
C ASP A 9 23.03 -10.14 28.89
N ARG A 10 21.86 -10.70 28.54
CA ARG A 10 21.67 -11.47 27.30
C ARG A 10 21.85 -10.62 26.04
N ILE A 11 21.36 -9.38 26.03
CA ILE A 11 21.39 -8.52 24.83
C ILE A 11 22.72 -7.76 24.67
N ASN A 12 23.56 -7.73 25.70
CA ASN A 12 24.87 -7.06 25.70
C ASN A 12 24.82 -5.64 25.09
N GLY A 13 23.87 -4.83 25.57
CA GLY A 13 23.71 -3.44 25.16
C GLY A 13 23.17 -3.20 23.74
N LYS A 14 22.64 -4.21 23.03
CA LYS A 14 22.07 -4.05 21.69
C LYS A 14 20.68 -4.68 21.57
N GLN A 15 19.69 -3.92 21.12
CA GLN A 15 18.35 -4.40 20.87
C GLN A 15 17.91 -4.05 19.44
N GLU A 16 17.25 -4.98 18.77
CA GLU A 16 16.53 -4.69 17.52
C GLU A 16 15.02 -4.72 17.77
N VAL A 17 14.28 -3.77 17.19
CA VAL A 17 12.81 -3.73 17.21
C VAL A 17 12.29 -3.59 15.79
N MET A 18 11.39 -4.47 15.38
CA MET A 18 10.73 -4.40 14.07
C MET A 18 9.44 -3.60 14.13
N ILE A 19 9.24 -2.69 13.18
CA ILE A 19 8.00 -1.94 12.99
C ILE A 19 7.33 -2.28 11.66
N GLY A 20 6.01 -2.49 11.67
CA GLY A 20 5.24 -2.93 10.50
C GLY A 20 4.22 -1.89 10.04
N TYR A 21 4.40 -1.32 8.86
CA TYR A 21 3.54 -0.25 8.34
C TYR A 21 2.23 -0.78 7.78
N SER A 22 2.27 -1.75 6.84
CA SER A 22 1.03 -2.30 6.27
C SER A 22 0.21 -3.08 7.31
N ASP A 23 0.86 -3.74 8.27
CA ASP A 23 0.17 -4.45 9.36
C ASP A 23 -0.57 -3.45 10.27
N SER A 24 0.08 -2.37 10.68
CA SER A 24 -0.55 -1.31 11.51
C SER A 24 -1.60 -0.54 10.73
N GLY A 25 -1.36 -0.25 9.44
CA GLY A 25 -2.31 0.43 8.57
C GLY A 25 -3.58 -0.37 8.31
N LYS A 26 -3.50 -1.71 8.29
CA LYS A 26 -4.67 -2.60 8.23
C LYS A 26 -5.53 -2.54 9.49
N ASP A 27 -4.95 -2.22 10.64
CA ASP A 27 -5.68 -2.19 11.91
C ASP A 27 -6.43 -0.87 12.14
N ALA A 28 -5.82 0.26 11.79
CA ALA A 28 -6.30 1.59 12.18
C ALA A 28 -6.29 2.65 11.06
N GLY A 29 -6.01 2.25 9.81
CA GLY A 29 -5.80 3.18 8.71
C GLY A 29 -4.38 3.76 8.72
N ARG A 30 -3.92 4.16 7.53
CA ARG A 30 -2.50 4.47 7.30
C ARG A 30 -2.01 5.75 7.97
N LEU A 31 -2.85 6.78 8.07
CA LEU A 31 -2.49 8.03 8.75
C LEU A 31 -2.16 7.78 10.22
N SER A 32 -3.09 7.13 10.92
CA SER A 32 -2.97 6.79 12.33
C SER A 32 -1.78 5.87 12.59
N ALA A 33 -1.58 4.86 11.73
CA ALA A 33 -0.45 3.96 11.81
C ALA A 33 0.89 4.69 11.66
N ALA A 34 1.02 5.59 10.67
CA ALA A 34 2.24 6.36 10.47
C ALA A 34 2.55 7.24 11.68
N TRP A 35 1.53 7.92 12.24
CA TRP A 35 1.71 8.77 13.42
C TRP A 35 2.07 7.98 14.69
N ALA A 36 1.39 6.86 14.92
CA ALA A 36 1.70 5.97 16.04
C ALA A 36 3.13 5.42 15.95
N LEU A 37 3.58 5.04 14.74
CA LEU A 37 4.94 4.58 14.50
C LEU A 37 5.99 5.67 14.70
N TYR A 38 5.71 6.92 14.33
CA TYR A 38 6.60 8.05 14.62
C TYR A 38 6.79 8.23 16.12
N LYS A 39 5.68 8.35 16.88
CA LYS A 39 5.72 8.49 18.35
C LYS A 39 6.37 7.30 19.05
N ALA A 40 6.06 6.07 18.62
CA ALA A 40 6.65 4.87 19.20
C ALA A 40 8.16 4.86 19.06
N GLN A 41 8.69 5.26 17.90
CA GLN A 41 10.13 5.35 17.68
C GLN A 41 10.79 6.42 18.57
N GLU A 42 10.15 7.59 18.75
CA GLU A 42 10.61 8.64 19.66
C GLU A 42 10.68 8.18 21.12
N GLU A 43 9.67 7.44 21.60
CA GLU A 43 9.67 6.94 22.98
C GLU A 43 10.65 5.79 23.17
N LEU A 44 10.75 4.87 22.20
CA LEU A 44 11.70 3.77 22.26
C LEU A 44 13.15 4.25 22.31
N ILE A 45 13.51 5.30 21.54
CA ILE A 45 14.88 5.81 21.55
C ILE A 45 15.21 6.50 22.89
N LYS A 46 14.26 7.22 23.51
CA LYS A 46 14.46 7.80 24.85
C LYS A 46 14.74 6.71 25.88
N VAL A 47 13.88 5.68 25.93
CA VAL A 47 14.05 4.55 26.86
C VAL A 47 15.36 3.81 26.59
N ALA A 48 15.74 3.62 25.32
CA ALA A 48 17.01 2.97 24.99
C ALA A 48 18.22 3.77 25.48
N LYS A 49 18.19 5.11 25.36
CA LYS A 49 19.23 6.00 25.88
C LYS A 49 19.34 5.93 27.41
N ASP A 50 18.21 5.96 28.12
CA ASP A 50 18.18 5.89 29.59
C ASP A 50 18.85 4.62 30.14
N PHE A 51 18.76 3.52 29.39
CA PHE A 51 19.35 2.22 29.75
C PHE A 51 20.71 1.94 29.08
N GLY A 52 21.26 2.89 28.31
CA GLY A 52 22.53 2.70 27.59
C GLY A 52 22.50 1.59 26.52
N VAL A 53 21.32 1.33 25.94
CA VAL A 53 21.12 0.30 24.92
C VAL A 53 21.17 0.92 23.53
N LYS A 54 22.00 0.37 22.63
CA LYS A 54 21.96 0.69 21.21
C LYS A 54 20.74 0.03 20.57
N LEU A 55 19.76 0.83 20.18
CA LEU A 55 18.57 0.38 19.49
C LEU A 55 18.76 0.44 17.97
N THR A 56 18.38 -0.64 17.28
CA THR A 56 18.28 -0.69 15.80
C THR A 56 16.81 -0.86 15.43
N MET A 57 16.29 0.05 14.61
CA MET A 57 14.95 -0.10 14.03
C MET A 57 15.02 -0.98 12.77
N PHE A 58 14.19 -2.02 12.73
CA PHE A 58 13.95 -2.81 11.53
C PHE A 58 12.63 -2.39 10.88
N HIS A 59 12.74 -1.67 9.76
CA HIS A 59 11.60 -1.21 8.99
C HIS A 59 11.02 -2.35 8.14
N GLY A 60 9.81 -2.79 8.49
CA GLY A 60 9.02 -3.75 7.75
C GLY A 60 8.44 -3.18 6.45
N ARG A 61 7.63 -4.00 5.78
CA ARG A 61 6.94 -3.64 4.53
C ARG A 61 5.93 -2.52 4.72
N GLY A 62 5.62 -1.83 3.62
CA GLY A 62 4.61 -0.77 3.57
C GLY A 62 5.15 0.61 3.86
N GLY A 63 6.34 0.74 4.43
CA GLY A 63 6.91 2.02 4.86
C GLY A 63 7.41 2.86 3.69
N THR A 64 7.44 4.18 3.88
CA THR A 64 8.09 5.14 2.95
C THR A 64 9.56 4.78 2.71
N VAL A 65 10.25 4.26 3.74
CA VAL A 65 11.66 3.85 3.72
C VAL A 65 11.91 2.66 2.77
N GLY A 66 10.97 1.72 2.64
CA GLY A 66 11.17 0.49 1.86
C GLY A 66 10.76 0.57 0.39
N ARG A 67 10.14 1.67 -0.05
CA ARG A 67 9.26 1.62 -1.23
C ARG A 67 9.64 2.43 -2.45
N GLY A 68 10.65 3.30 -2.43
CA GLY A 68 11.17 3.94 -3.65
C GLY A 68 10.15 4.69 -4.53
N GLY A 69 8.96 4.98 -3.99
CA GLY A 69 7.86 5.69 -4.67
C GLY A 69 7.79 7.19 -4.36
N GLY A 70 8.49 7.62 -3.31
CA GLY A 70 9.04 8.97 -3.16
C GLY A 70 10.56 8.83 -2.97
N PRO A 71 11.32 9.92 -2.75
CA PRO A 71 12.76 9.81 -2.54
C PRO A 71 13.02 8.99 -1.26
N THR A 72 13.36 7.69 -1.36
CA THR A 72 13.75 6.84 -0.20
C THR A 72 14.81 7.53 0.66
N HIS A 73 15.66 8.33 0.02
CA HIS A 73 16.59 9.23 0.67
C HIS A 73 15.90 10.14 1.69
N LEU A 74 14.87 10.91 1.27
CA LEU A 74 14.10 11.79 2.16
C LEU A 74 13.32 11.00 3.22
N ALA A 75 12.83 9.79 2.90
CA ALA A 75 12.12 8.95 3.87
C ALA A 75 13.04 8.52 5.04
N ILE A 76 14.32 8.25 4.78
CA ILE A 76 15.32 7.98 5.83
C ILE A 76 15.60 9.26 6.62
N LEU A 77 15.83 10.39 5.93
CA LEU A 77 16.04 11.69 6.59
C LEU A 77 14.84 12.15 7.44
N SER A 78 13.64 11.66 7.14
CA SER A 78 12.42 12.00 7.88
C SER A 78 12.19 11.21 9.17
N GLN A 79 13.00 10.17 9.45
CA GLN A 79 12.84 9.39 10.67
C GLN A 79 13.04 10.30 11.90
N PRO A 80 12.40 10.00 13.05
CA PRO A 80 12.58 10.83 14.23
C PRO A 80 14.06 10.96 14.60
N PRO A 81 14.48 12.09 15.18
CA PRO A 81 15.87 12.30 15.60
C PRO A 81 16.40 11.12 16.42
N ASP A 82 17.67 10.79 16.25
CA ASP A 82 18.38 9.75 17.02
C ASP A 82 17.89 8.30 16.82
N THR A 83 16.95 8.04 15.92
CA THR A 83 16.42 6.66 15.74
C THR A 83 17.29 5.74 14.89
N ILE A 84 18.28 6.27 14.16
CA ILE A 84 19.11 5.51 13.21
C ILE A 84 20.52 5.23 13.77
N HIS A 85 21.23 6.27 14.27
CA HIS A 85 22.59 6.16 14.84
C HIS A 85 23.54 5.19 14.09
N GLY A 86 23.61 5.33 12.76
CA GLY A 86 24.48 4.54 11.90
C GLY A 86 24.10 3.06 11.75
N SER A 87 22.91 2.64 12.18
CA SER A 87 22.41 1.26 12.04
C SER A 87 20.97 1.27 11.56
N LEU A 88 20.78 1.02 10.26
CA LEU A 88 19.49 0.94 9.62
C LEU A 88 19.26 -0.46 9.06
N ARG A 89 18.10 -1.06 9.34
CA ARG A 89 17.66 -2.30 8.70
C ARG A 89 16.33 -2.05 7.99
N VAL A 90 16.27 -2.31 6.69
CA VAL A 90 15.09 -2.04 5.86
C VAL A 90 14.72 -3.29 5.07
N THR A 91 13.41 -3.55 4.97
CA THR A 91 12.89 -4.57 4.06
C THR A 91 12.90 -4.04 2.63
N VAL A 92 13.57 -4.74 1.71
CA VAL A 92 13.39 -4.55 0.27
C VAL A 92 12.23 -5.44 -0.18
N GLU A 93 11.17 -4.85 -0.71
CA GLU A 93 10.00 -5.59 -1.16
C GLU A 93 10.22 -6.20 -2.55
N GLY A 94 9.64 -7.38 -2.79
CA GLY A 94 9.86 -8.13 -4.03
C GLY A 94 9.41 -7.37 -5.26
N GLU A 95 8.36 -6.57 -5.15
CA GLU A 95 7.84 -5.72 -6.23
C GLU A 95 8.73 -4.52 -6.58
N VAL A 96 9.78 -4.23 -5.79
CA VAL A 96 10.74 -3.13 -6.02
C VAL A 96 12.17 -3.66 -6.24
N ILE A 97 12.39 -4.97 -6.13
CA ILE A 97 13.73 -5.57 -6.22
C ILE A 97 14.38 -5.27 -7.58
N GLU A 98 13.64 -5.45 -8.66
CA GLU A 98 14.09 -5.21 -10.04
C GLU A 98 14.42 -3.74 -10.27
N GLN A 99 13.54 -2.83 -9.85
CA GLN A 99 13.80 -1.39 -9.97
C GLN A 99 15.03 -0.95 -9.16
N SER A 100 15.30 -1.62 -8.05
CA SER A 100 16.37 -1.21 -7.13
C SER A 100 17.72 -1.79 -7.50
N PHE A 101 17.75 -3.00 -8.06
CA PHE A 101 18.98 -3.81 -8.21
C PHE A 101 19.11 -4.52 -9.56
N GLY A 102 18.10 -4.49 -10.44
CA GLY A 102 18.12 -5.21 -11.73
C GLY A 102 19.04 -4.61 -12.78
N GLU A 103 19.41 -3.34 -12.65
CA GLU A 103 20.34 -2.64 -13.54
C GLU A 103 21.52 -2.06 -12.74
N GLU A 104 22.73 -2.13 -13.31
CA GLU A 104 23.98 -1.84 -12.60
C GLU A 104 24.05 -0.41 -12.04
N HIS A 105 23.69 0.60 -12.84
CA HIS A 105 23.70 1.99 -12.39
C HIS A 105 22.62 2.27 -11.35
N LEU A 106 21.44 1.68 -11.48
CA LEU A 106 20.38 1.79 -10.49
C LEU A 106 20.74 1.10 -9.17
N CYS A 107 21.36 -0.08 -9.23
CA CYS A 107 21.92 -0.79 -8.08
C CYS A 107 22.90 0.12 -7.32
N PHE A 108 23.89 0.69 -8.03
CA PHE A 108 24.84 1.62 -7.43
C PHE A 108 24.14 2.81 -6.76
N ARG A 109 23.19 3.46 -7.45
CA ARG A 109 22.43 4.60 -6.90
C ARG A 109 21.57 4.21 -5.69
N THR A 110 21.10 2.96 -5.64
CA THR A 110 20.36 2.41 -4.51
C THR A 110 21.27 2.30 -3.30
N LEU A 111 22.43 1.66 -3.44
CA LEU A 111 23.40 1.55 -2.35
C LEU A 111 23.89 2.93 -1.89
N GLN A 112 24.15 3.84 -2.83
CA GLN A 112 24.59 5.21 -2.54
C GLN A 112 23.57 5.96 -1.67
N ARG A 113 22.28 5.95 -2.04
CA ARG A 113 21.25 6.74 -1.31
C ARG A 113 21.00 6.21 0.11
N PHE A 114 21.04 4.90 0.30
CA PHE A 114 20.89 4.31 1.64
C PHE A 114 22.06 4.69 2.54
N THR A 115 23.30 4.60 2.03
CA THR A 115 24.50 5.00 2.77
C THR A 115 24.49 6.49 3.12
N ALA A 116 24.22 7.35 2.13
CA ALA A 116 24.23 8.80 2.31
C ALA A 116 23.18 9.25 3.33
N ALA A 117 21.91 8.85 3.15
CA ALA A 117 20.83 9.30 4.02
C ALA A 117 20.96 8.77 5.46
N THR A 118 21.47 7.54 5.64
CA THR A 118 21.74 6.97 6.98
C THR A 118 22.83 7.76 7.70
N LEU A 119 23.89 8.13 6.97
CA LEU A 119 24.99 8.92 7.51
C LEU A 119 24.54 10.35 7.86
N GLU A 120 23.85 11.01 6.92
CA GLU A 120 23.37 12.38 7.09
C GLU A 120 22.39 12.49 8.25
N HIS A 121 21.39 11.60 8.36
CA HIS A 121 20.43 11.63 9.46
C HIS A 121 21.09 11.62 10.85
N GLY A 122 22.17 10.84 11.01
CA GLY A 122 22.91 10.74 12.26
C GLY A 122 23.71 11.99 12.64
N MET A 123 23.98 12.89 11.69
CA MET A 123 24.74 14.13 11.91
C MET A 123 23.89 15.39 11.72
N HIS A 124 22.77 15.27 11.01
CA HIS A 124 21.84 16.34 10.66
C HIS A 124 20.39 15.83 10.79
N PRO A 125 19.90 15.67 12.03
CA PRO A 125 18.56 15.16 12.27
C PRO A 125 17.50 16.14 11.77
N PRO A 126 16.29 15.67 11.40
CA PRO A 126 15.22 16.55 10.95
C PRO A 126 14.71 17.43 12.08
N VAL A 127 14.01 18.51 11.70
CA VAL A 127 13.33 19.39 12.65
C VAL A 127 12.31 18.60 13.49
N ALA A 128 12.31 18.83 14.80
CA ALA A 128 11.29 18.31 15.68
C ALA A 128 9.94 18.95 15.35
N PRO A 129 8.82 18.19 15.37
CA PRO A 129 7.51 18.77 15.10
C PRO A 129 7.10 19.75 16.20
N LYS A 130 6.51 20.87 15.77
CA LYS A 130 5.95 21.88 16.68
C LYS A 130 4.81 21.29 17.52
N PRO A 131 4.55 21.80 18.74
CA PRO A 131 3.48 21.30 19.60
C PRO A 131 2.10 21.27 18.92
N GLU A 132 1.77 22.31 18.15
CA GLU A 132 0.52 22.42 17.40
C GLU A 132 0.41 21.37 16.29
N TRP A 133 1.52 20.99 15.64
CA TRP A 133 1.53 19.91 14.65
C TRP A 133 1.27 18.55 15.29
N ARG A 134 1.85 18.30 16.47
CA ARG A 134 1.57 17.06 17.23
C ARG A 134 0.12 16.98 17.65
N ALA A 135 -0.43 18.06 18.21
CA ALA A 135 -1.82 18.12 18.63
C ALA A 135 -2.79 17.88 17.45
N LEU A 136 -2.51 18.48 16.29
CA LEU A 136 -3.29 18.26 15.09
C LEU A 136 -3.22 16.80 14.61
N MET A 137 -2.03 16.20 14.60
CA MET A 137 -1.84 14.79 14.24
C MET A 137 -2.53 13.83 15.21
N ASP A 138 -2.52 14.12 16.51
CA ASP A 138 -3.24 13.34 17.52
C ASP A 138 -4.75 13.35 17.28
N GLU A 139 -5.31 14.52 16.99
CA GLU A 139 -6.73 14.66 16.64
C GLU A 139 -7.08 13.93 15.33
N MET A 140 -6.29 14.16 14.27
CA MET A 140 -6.49 13.53 12.97
C MET A 140 -6.41 12.00 13.03
N ALA A 141 -5.51 11.44 13.85
CA ALA A 141 -5.37 9.99 13.99
C ALA A 141 -6.60 9.34 14.62
N VAL A 142 -7.28 10.01 15.56
CA VAL A 142 -8.54 9.50 16.14
C VAL A 142 -9.63 9.44 15.05
N ILE A 143 -9.83 10.55 14.34
CA ILE A 143 -10.87 10.65 13.29
C ILE A 143 -10.61 9.67 12.13
N ALA A 144 -9.35 9.56 11.67
CA ALA A 144 -8.99 8.64 10.61
C ALA A 144 -9.22 7.18 11.02
N THR A 145 -8.90 6.83 12.27
CA THR A 145 -9.13 5.48 12.80
C THR A 145 -10.62 5.16 12.87
N GLU A 146 -11.43 6.11 13.33
CA GLU A 146 -12.88 5.95 13.41
C GLU A 146 -13.50 5.71 12.02
N GLU A 147 -13.20 6.57 11.02
CA GLU A 147 -13.72 6.38 9.66
C GLU A 147 -13.24 5.05 9.07
N TYR A 148 -11.94 4.74 9.19
CA TYR A 148 -11.37 3.49 8.69
C TYR A 148 -12.07 2.27 9.29
N ARG A 149 -12.20 2.21 10.63
CA ARG A 149 -12.81 1.07 11.30
C ARG A 149 -14.31 1.00 11.09
N SER A 150 -14.98 2.13 10.92
CA SER A 150 -16.42 2.17 10.58
C SER A 150 -16.72 1.42 9.28
N ILE A 151 -15.85 1.57 8.27
CA ILE A 151 -15.99 0.91 6.97
C ILE A 151 -15.44 -0.52 7.00
N VAL A 152 -14.24 -0.74 7.56
CA VAL A 152 -13.53 -2.02 7.39
C VAL A 152 -14.00 -3.09 8.38
N PHE A 153 -14.40 -2.70 9.59
CA PHE A 153 -14.72 -3.65 10.68
C PHE A 153 -16.16 -3.55 11.18
N GLN A 154 -16.80 -2.38 11.09
CA GLN A 154 -18.16 -2.18 11.64
C GLN A 154 -19.26 -2.33 10.59
N GLU A 155 -19.00 -1.98 9.32
CA GLU A 155 -19.95 -2.17 8.22
C GLU A 155 -20.17 -3.68 7.94
N PRO A 156 -21.37 -4.23 8.23
CA PRO A 156 -21.58 -5.68 8.20
C PRO A 156 -21.35 -6.31 6.82
N ARG A 157 -21.65 -5.56 5.74
CA ARG A 157 -21.51 -6.04 4.36
C ARG A 157 -20.15 -5.75 3.74
N PHE A 158 -19.19 -5.19 4.48
CA PHE A 158 -17.88 -4.84 3.93
C PHE A 158 -17.13 -6.06 3.38
N VAL A 159 -17.13 -7.18 4.12
CA VAL A 159 -16.42 -8.40 3.70
C VAL A 159 -17.05 -9.03 2.45
N GLU A 160 -18.37 -8.96 2.33
CA GLU A 160 -19.12 -9.37 1.13
C GLU A 160 -18.69 -8.52 -0.06
N TYR A 161 -18.78 -7.19 0.07
CA TYR A 161 -18.34 -6.25 -0.96
C TYR A 161 -16.88 -6.47 -1.37
N PHE A 162 -15.97 -6.59 -0.40
CA PHE A 162 -14.54 -6.81 -0.66
C PHE A 162 -14.26 -8.05 -1.51
N ARG A 163 -14.93 -9.18 -1.20
CA ARG A 163 -14.75 -10.44 -1.94
C ARG A 163 -15.34 -10.39 -3.35
N CYS A 164 -16.41 -9.62 -3.54
CA CYS A 164 -16.99 -9.39 -4.87
C CYS A 164 -16.15 -8.42 -5.70
N ALA A 165 -15.82 -7.26 -5.14
CA ALA A 165 -15.17 -6.17 -5.85
C ALA A 165 -13.69 -6.45 -6.18
N THR A 166 -13.04 -7.38 -5.47
CA THR A 166 -11.61 -7.69 -5.63
C THR A 166 -11.37 -9.17 -5.95
N PRO A 167 -10.18 -9.54 -6.47
CA PRO A 167 -9.83 -10.93 -6.72
C PRO A 167 -9.18 -11.63 -5.51
N GLU A 168 -9.53 -11.26 -4.27
CA GLU A 168 -8.91 -11.80 -3.05
C GLU A 168 -9.08 -13.32 -2.92
N LEU A 169 -10.28 -13.82 -3.22
CA LEU A 169 -10.59 -15.24 -3.09
C LEU A 169 -9.77 -16.08 -4.07
N GLU A 170 -9.67 -15.62 -5.32
CA GLU A 170 -8.90 -16.30 -6.36
C GLU A 170 -7.40 -16.25 -6.06
N TYR A 171 -6.89 -15.12 -5.57
CA TYR A 171 -5.50 -15.01 -5.12
C TYR A 171 -5.14 -16.08 -4.07
N GLY A 172 -6.05 -16.32 -3.11
CA GLY A 172 -5.85 -17.33 -2.06
C GLY A 172 -5.92 -18.78 -2.55
N ARG A 173 -6.57 -19.03 -3.69
CA ARG A 173 -6.69 -20.36 -4.31
C ARG A 173 -5.55 -20.65 -5.28
N MET A 174 -4.96 -19.61 -5.88
CA MET A 174 -3.90 -19.75 -6.86
C MET A 174 -2.53 -19.90 -6.20
N ASN A 175 -1.63 -20.66 -6.85
CA ASN A 175 -0.25 -20.86 -6.43
C ASN A 175 0.66 -19.63 -6.75
N ILE A 176 0.16 -18.41 -6.47
CA ILE A 176 0.89 -17.16 -6.68
C ILE A 176 1.60 -16.71 -5.39
N GLY A 177 0.99 -16.97 -4.22
CA GLY A 177 1.53 -16.61 -2.92
C GLY A 177 2.25 -17.78 -2.24
N SER A 178 3.43 -17.55 -1.66
CA SER A 178 4.16 -18.59 -0.90
C SER A 178 3.57 -18.90 0.49
N ARG A 179 2.53 -18.17 0.91
CA ARG A 179 1.95 -18.27 2.25
C ARG A 179 0.42 -18.23 2.18
N PRO A 180 -0.29 -18.92 3.11
CA PRO A 180 -1.75 -18.79 3.22
C PRO A 180 -2.18 -17.33 3.40
N SER A 181 -3.25 -16.94 2.71
CA SER A 181 -3.78 -15.57 2.72
C SER A 181 -4.37 -15.18 4.08
N LYS A 182 -4.94 -16.13 4.81
CA LYS A 182 -5.56 -15.94 6.14
C LYS A 182 -4.84 -16.72 7.22
N ARG A 183 -4.90 -16.22 8.46
CA ARG A 183 -4.49 -16.94 9.67
C ARG A 183 -5.57 -17.93 10.14
N LYS A 184 -6.85 -17.62 9.90
CA LYS A 184 -8.02 -18.47 10.18
C LYS A 184 -8.98 -18.42 8.99
N PRO A 185 -9.40 -19.55 8.40
CA PRO A 185 -10.20 -19.56 7.16
C PRO A 185 -11.55 -18.82 7.24
N SER A 186 -12.22 -18.87 8.41
CA SER A 186 -13.55 -18.29 8.64
C SER A 186 -13.55 -16.86 9.19
N GLY A 187 -12.38 -16.23 9.37
CA GLY A 187 -12.31 -14.90 9.97
C GLY A 187 -12.62 -13.75 9.01
N GLY A 188 -12.94 -12.58 9.58
CA GLY A 188 -13.05 -11.30 8.89
C GLY A 188 -11.69 -10.73 8.48
N ILE A 189 -11.62 -9.41 8.26
CA ILE A 189 -10.41 -8.70 7.85
C ILE A 189 -9.27 -8.84 8.89
N GLU A 190 -9.59 -9.09 10.16
CA GLU A 190 -8.61 -9.36 11.23
C GLU A 190 -7.77 -10.60 10.93
N SER A 191 -8.37 -11.60 10.28
CA SER A 191 -7.69 -12.85 9.93
C SER A 191 -6.87 -12.77 8.64
N LEU A 192 -7.16 -11.77 7.79
CA LEU A 192 -6.46 -11.53 6.53
C LEU A 192 -5.08 -10.92 6.79
N ARG A 193 -4.06 -11.44 6.10
CA ARG A 193 -2.71 -10.87 6.19
C ARG A 193 -2.59 -9.57 5.40
N ALA A 194 -1.62 -8.72 5.76
CA ALA A 194 -1.41 -7.43 5.10
C ALA A 194 -1.13 -7.54 3.59
N ILE A 195 -0.37 -8.55 3.13
CA ILE A 195 -0.08 -8.72 1.69
C ILE A 195 -1.37 -8.94 0.88
N PRO A 196 -2.19 -9.98 1.13
CA PRO A 196 -3.46 -10.15 0.42
C PRO A 196 -4.37 -8.91 0.47
N TRP A 197 -4.39 -8.22 1.60
CA TRP A 197 -5.19 -7.01 1.79
C TRP A 197 -4.78 -5.89 0.82
N ILE A 198 -3.51 -5.51 0.79
CA ILE A 198 -3.02 -4.48 -0.13
C ILE A 198 -3.09 -4.96 -1.59
N PHE A 199 -2.72 -6.23 -1.84
CA PHE A 199 -2.69 -6.80 -3.17
C PHE A 199 -4.06 -6.77 -3.84
N ALA A 200 -5.11 -7.23 -3.15
CA ALA A 200 -6.46 -7.30 -3.70
C ALA A 200 -6.99 -5.92 -4.15
N TRP A 201 -6.77 -4.87 -3.35
CA TRP A 201 -7.17 -3.51 -3.70
C TRP A 201 -6.26 -2.82 -4.73
N THR A 202 -5.01 -3.27 -4.83
CA THR A 202 -4.08 -2.79 -5.86
C THR A 202 -4.49 -3.32 -7.24
N GLN A 203 -4.94 -4.58 -7.31
CA GLN A 203 -5.40 -5.21 -8.55
C GLN A 203 -6.57 -4.47 -9.20
N THR A 204 -7.44 -3.85 -8.39
CA THR A 204 -8.65 -3.15 -8.87
C THR A 204 -8.44 -1.66 -9.08
N ARG A 205 -7.20 -1.16 -8.96
CA ARG A 205 -6.84 0.27 -9.08
C ARG A 205 -7.51 1.17 -8.05
N PHE A 206 -8.04 0.61 -6.96
CA PHE A 206 -8.81 1.38 -5.97
C PHE A 206 -8.00 1.76 -4.73
N HIS A 207 -7.02 0.93 -4.35
CA HIS A 207 -6.04 1.25 -3.29
C HIS A 207 -6.65 1.69 -1.94
N LEU A 208 -7.87 1.25 -1.63
CA LEU A 208 -8.63 1.59 -0.41
C LEU A 208 -7.78 1.58 0.89
N PRO A 209 -6.90 0.59 1.14
CA PRO A 209 -6.14 0.53 2.39
C PRO A 209 -5.17 1.70 2.62
N VAL A 210 -4.82 2.44 1.58
CA VAL A 210 -3.77 3.47 1.64
C VAL A 210 -4.33 4.82 2.05
N TRP A 211 -5.52 5.17 1.54
CA TRP A 211 -6.09 6.51 1.66
C TRP A 211 -7.30 6.60 2.58
N LEU A 212 -7.97 5.48 2.88
CA LEU A 212 -9.16 5.50 3.74
C LEU A 212 -8.83 6.08 5.13
N GLY A 213 -9.64 7.05 5.58
CA GLY A 213 -9.45 7.81 6.82
C GLY A 213 -8.79 9.18 6.64
N PHE A 214 -8.00 9.41 5.58
CA PHE A 214 -7.38 10.73 5.34
C PHE A 214 -8.43 11.81 5.04
N GLY A 215 -9.43 11.48 4.21
CA GLY A 215 -10.48 12.41 3.81
C GLY A 215 -11.26 12.95 5.01
N ALA A 216 -11.76 12.08 5.91
CA ALA A 216 -12.41 12.53 7.14
C ALA A 216 -11.50 13.36 8.03
N ALA A 217 -10.24 12.94 8.23
CA ALA A 217 -9.32 13.66 9.09
C ALA A 217 -9.05 15.09 8.59
N PHE A 218 -8.74 15.26 7.30
CA PHE A 218 -8.55 16.60 6.71
C PHE A 218 -9.81 17.44 6.80
N ARG A 219 -10.96 16.88 6.39
CA ARG A 219 -12.25 17.60 6.43
C ARG A 219 -12.59 18.04 7.84
N HIS A 220 -12.39 17.18 8.84
CA HIS A 220 -12.70 17.47 10.23
C HIS A 220 -11.90 18.66 10.74
N VAL A 221 -10.57 18.61 10.63
CA VAL A 221 -9.72 19.64 11.21
C VAL A 221 -9.85 20.98 10.49
N VAL A 222 -10.03 20.98 9.16
CA VAL A 222 -10.26 22.21 8.39
C VAL A 222 -11.64 22.82 8.68
N LYS A 223 -12.66 21.99 8.91
CA LYS A 223 -13.99 22.47 9.32
C LYS A 223 -13.98 23.05 10.74
N LYS A 224 -13.17 22.48 11.64
CA LYS A 224 -13.03 22.93 13.03
C LYS A 224 -12.35 24.30 13.14
N ASP A 225 -11.27 24.52 12.40
CA ASP A 225 -10.63 25.82 12.24
C ASP A 225 -10.07 25.96 10.82
N PRO A 226 -10.56 26.91 9.99
CA PRO A 226 -10.04 27.14 8.64
C PRO A 226 -8.53 27.41 8.59
N LYS A 227 -7.92 27.92 9.68
CA LYS A 227 -6.46 28.12 9.77
C LYS A 227 -5.68 26.80 9.74
N ASN A 228 -6.31 25.68 10.07
CA ASN A 228 -5.67 24.37 10.01
C ASN A 228 -5.28 23.98 8.58
N LEU A 229 -5.94 24.51 7.54
CA LEU A 229 -5.48 24.28 6.17
C LEU A 229 -4.07 24.85 5.95
N GLN A 230 -3.83 26.09 6.39
CA GLN A 230 -2.50 26.70 6.32
C GLN A 230 -1.50 25.91 7.18
N MET A 231 -1.91 25.44 8.36
CA MET A 231 -1.04 24.62 9.22
C MET A 231 -0.64 23.30 8.53
N LEU A 232 -1.58 22.62 7.85
CA LEU A 232 -1.29 21.39 7.10
C LEU A 232 -0.34 21.65 5.92
N GLN A 233 -0.51 22.78 5.21
CA GLN A 233 0.39 23.20 4.15
C GLN A 233 1.80 23.52 4.71
N ASP A 234 1.88 24.18 5.85
CA ASP A 234 3.15 24.44 6.53
C ASP A 234 3.82 23.14 6.98
N MET A 235 3.07 22.18 7.52
CA MET A 235 3.56 20.84 7.85
C MET A 235 4.10 20.13 6.61
N TYR A 236 3.41 20.17 5.48
CA TYR A 236 3.87 19.55 4.23
C TYR A 236 5.18 20.16 3.72
N ASN A 237 5.33 21.48 3.82
CA ASN A 237 6.52 22.18 3.34
C ASN A 237 7.71 22.11 4.31
N GLN A 238 7.46 22.02 5.62
CA GLN A 238 8.50 22.20 6.65
C GLN A 238 8.79 20.94 7.46
N TRP A 239 7.90 19.95 7.48
CA TRP A 239 8.07 18.74 8.28
C TRP A 239 8.28 17.50 7.38
N PRO A 240 9.52 16.97 7.29
CA PRO A 240 9.85 15.87 6.38
C PRO A 240 8.97 14.63 6.56
N PHE A 241 8.59 14.29 7.79
CA PHE A 241 7.72 13.14 8.08
C PHE A 241 6.33 13.30 7.45
N PHE A 242 5.73 14.48 7.59
CA PHE A 242 4.41 14.73 7.02
C PHE A 242 4.49 14.75 5.49
N ARG A 243 5.52 15.41 4.93
CA ARG A 243 5.77 15.44 3.49
C ARG A 243 5.83 14.05 2.86
N VAL A 244 6.72 13.17 3.34
CA VAL A 244 6.86 11.82 2.76
C VAL A 244 5.64 10.94 2.95
N THR A 245 4.82 11.23 3.97
CA THR A 245 3.55 10.54 4.21
C THR A 245 2.52 10.94 3.14
N ILE A 246 2.42 12.23 2.82
CA ILE A 246 1.53 12.75 1.77
C ILE A 246 2.02 12.32 0.38
N ASP A 247 3.32 12.46 0.08
CA ASP A 247 3.92 12.08 -1.20
C ASP A 247 3.60 10.62 -1.58
N LEU A 248 3.64 9.72 -0.60
CA LEU A 248 3.31 8.31 -0.82
C LEU A 248 1.84 8.13 -1.20
N VAL A 249 0.93 8.81 -0.50
CA VAL A 249 -0.51 8.71 -0.79
C VAL A 249 -0.82 9.35 -2.14
N GLU A 250 -0.17 10.46 -2.50
CA GLU A 250 -0.27 11.10 -3.81
C GLU A 250 0.20 10.17 -4.95
N MET A 251 1.34 9.51 -4.77
CA MET A 251 1.84 8.50 -5.71
C MET A 251 0.84 7.35 -5.90
N VAL A 252 0.20 6.89 -4.82
CA VAL A 252 -0.82 5.84 -4.92
C VAL A 252 -2.08 6.33 -5.63
N PHE A 253 -2.51 7.58 -5.41
CA PHE A 253 -3.59 8.17 -6.20
C PHE A 253 -3.23 8.26 -7.69
N ALA A 254 -1.98 8.56 -8.04
CA ALA A 254 -1.52 8.57 -9.43
C ALA A 254 -1.52 7.18 -10.09
N LYS A 255 -1.53 6.11 -9.29
CA LYS A 255 -1.70 4.71 -9.75
C LYS A 255 -3.16 4.26 -9.73
N GLY A 256 -4.07 5.04 -9.14
CA GLY A 256 -5.47 4.67 -8.96
C GLY A 256 -6.36 5.11 -10.13
N ASP A 257 -7.44 4.39 -10.36
CA ASP A 257 -8.44 4.70 -11.37
C ASP A 257 -9.85 4.29 -10.86
N PRO A 258 -10.66 5.24 -10.38
CA PRO A 258 -12.00 4.95 -9.89
C PRO A 258 -12.98 4.49 -10.99
N GLY A 259 -12.69 4.78 -12.26
CA GLY A 259 -13.47 4.28 -13.40
C GLY A 259 -13.26 2.79 -13.60
N ILE A 260 -12.02 2.32 -13.48
CA ILE A 260 -11.71 0.89 -13.47
C ILE A 260 -12.30 0.21 -12.23
N ALA A 261 -12.18 0.80 -11.04
CA ALA A 261 -12.83 0.25 -9.85
C ALA A 261 -14.36 0.10 -10.03
N ALA A 262 -15.02 1.09 -10.65
CA ALA A 262 -16.44 1.03 -10.98
C ALA A 262 -16.79 -0.09 -11.98
N LEU A 263 -15.89 -0.43 -12.92
CA LEU A 263 -16.07 -1.56 -13.83
C LEU A 263 -16.09 -2.89 -13.06
N TYR A 264 -15.21 -3.07 -12.07
CA TYR A 264 -15.21 -4.27 -11.22
C TYR A 264 -16.54 -4.38 -10.47
N ASP A 265 -17.01 -3.29 -9.87
CA ASP A 265 -18.30 -3.26 -9.18
C ASP A 265 -19.45 -3.67 -10.13
N LYS A 266 -19.54 -3.03 -11.29
CA LYS A 266 -20.60 -3.31 -12.26
C LYS A 266 -20.64 -4.77 -12.71
N LEU A 267 -19.49 -5.42 -12.84
CA LEU A 267 -19.40 -6.78 -13.37
C LEU A 267 -19.50 -7.87 -12.30
N LEU A 268 -19.03 -7.59 -11.08
CA LEU A 268 -18.76 -8.61 -10.06
C LEU A 268 -19.54 -8.42 -8.75
N VAL A 269 -20.03 -7.20 -8.48
CA VAL A 269 -20.75 -6.87 -7.26
C VAL A 269 -22.24 -6.91 -7.51
N THR A 270 -23.01 -7.46 -6.57
CA THR A 270 -24.47 -7.49 -6.60
C THR A 270 -25.06 -6.07 -6.55
N GLU A 271 -26.18 -5.85 -7.23
CA GLU A 271 -26.79 -4.50 -7.34
C GLU A 271 -27.07 -3.84 -5.99
N GLU A 272 -27.42 -4.62 -4.97
CA GLU A 272 -27.66 -4.15 -3.60
C GLU A 272 -26.46 -3.43 -2.96
N LEU A 273 -25.24 -3.73 -3.42
CA LEU A 273 -23.99 -3.19 -2.89
C LEU A 273 -23.38 -2.09 -3.76
N TRP A 274 -24.00 -1.74 -4.89
CA TRP A 274 -23.46 -0.70 -5.78
C TRP A 274 -23.41 0.66 -5.11
N SER A 275 -24.45 1.03 -4.35
CA SER A 275 -24.49 2.30 -3.60
C SER A 275 -23.36 2.41 -2.57
N PHE A 276 -22.97 1.29 -1.97
CA PHE A 276 -21.82 1.23 -1.06
C PHE A 276 -20.51 1.47 -1.81
N GLY A 277 -20.31 0.82 -2.96
CA GLY A 277 -19.14 1.07 -3.82
C GLY A 277 -19.06 2.50 -4.35
N GLU A 278 -20.20 3.09 -4.72
CA GLU A 278 -20.29 4.51 -5.12
C GLU A 278 -19.91 5.45 -3.99
N ARG A 279 -20.37 5.16 -2.75
CA ARG A 279 -19.96 5.91 -1.56
C ARG A 279 -18.44 5.86 -1.37
N LEU A 280 -17.82 4.69 -1.49
CA LEU A 280 -16.36 4.57 -1.37
C LEU A 280 -15.62 5.36 -2.47
N ARG A 281 -16.11 5.34 -3.72
CA ARG A 281 -15.53 6.15 -4.81
C ARG A 281 -15.71 7.65 -4.59
N SER A 282 -16.82 8.08 -4.00
CA SER A 282 -17.01 9.47 -3.59
C SER A 282 -15.98 9.90 -2.54
N MET A 283 -15.72 9.03 -1.54
CA MET A 283 -14.68 9.25 -0.52
C MET A 283 -13.27 9.30 -1.14
N TYR A 284 -12.99 8.48 -2.16
CA TYR A 284 -11.73 8.52 -2.92
C TYR A 284 -11.50 9.89 -3.55
N GLU A 285 -12.49 10.41 -4.28
CA GLU A 285 -12.39 11.70 -4.97
C GLU A 285 -12.28 12.88 -3.99
N GLU A 286 -13.04 12.84 -2.90
CA GLU A 286 -12.92 13.84 -1.83
C GLU A 286 -11.54 13.83 -1.18
N THR A 287 -11.02 12.64 -0.85
CA THR A 287 -9.70 12.49 -0.22
C THR A 287 -8.60 12.98 -1.15
N LYS A 288 -8.65 12.62 -2.45
CA LYS A 288 -7.71 13.09 -3.47
C LYS A 288 -7.70 14.62 -3.56
N ARG A 289 -8.87 15.26 -3.59
CA ARG A 289 -9.00 16.73 -3.66
C ARG A 289 -8.40 17.40 -2.42
N LEU A 290 -8.74 16.92 -1.22
CA LEU A 290 -8.23 17.48 0.03
C LEU A 290 -6.71 17.30 0.16
N LEU A 291 -6.18 16.15 -0.27
CA LEU A 291 -4.75 15.90 -0.30
C LEU A 291 -4.01 16.89 -1.21
N LEU A 292 -4.52 17.14 -2.42
CA LEU A 292 -3.93 18.13 -3.34
C LEU A 292 -3.95 19.54 -2.76
N GLN A 293 -5.02 19.93 -2.04
CA GLN A 293 -5.08 21.21 -1.33
C GLN A 293 -4.03 21.32 -0.22
N VAL A 294 -3.81 20.25 0.53
CA VAL A 294 -2.77 20.19 1.58
C VAL A 294 -1.37 20.24 0.98
N ALA A 295 -1.12 19.55 -0.13
CA ALA A 295 0.16 19.59 -0.84
C ALA A 295 0.38 20.91 -1.61
N GLY A 296 -0.68 21.69 -1.85
CA GLY A 296 -0.62 22.90 -2.68
C GLY A 296 -0.46 22.60 -4.18
N HIS A 297 -0.78 21.39 -4.63
CA HIS A 297 -0.69 20.94 -6.02
C HIS A 297 -2.03 21.13 -6.74
N ARG A 298 -1.99 21.41 -8.05
CA ARG A 298 -3.17 21.46 -8.93
C ARG A 298 -3.52 20.07 -9.46
N ASP A 299 -2.50 19.29 -9.77
CA ASP A 299 -2.61 17.92 -10.28
C ASP A 299 -1.73 16.95 -9.50
N LEU A 300 -2.09 15.67 -9.53
CA LEU A 300 -1.26 14.60 -8.95
C LEU A 300 0.16 14.63 -9.54
N LEU A 301 1.13 14.47 -8.64
CA LEU A 301 2.57 14.45 -8.90
C LEU A 301 3.07 15.70 -9.62
N GLU A 302 2.51 16.87 -9.30
CA GLU A 302 2.98 18.16 -9.84
C GLU A 302 4.47 18.41 -9.52
N GLY A 303 4.90 18.05 -8.31
CA GLY A 303 6.30 18.14 -7.88
C GLY A 303 7.23 17.05 -8.39
N ASP A 304 6.73 16.02 -9.11
CA ASP A 304 7.54 14.92 -9.65
C ASP A 304 7.09 14.50 -11.07
N PRO A 305 7.43 15.32 -12.10
CA PRO A 305 7.04 15.04 -13.48
C PRO A 305 7.68 13.76 -14.04
N TYR A 306 8.84 13.35 -13.52
CA TYR A 306 9.54 12.13 -13.96
C TYR A 306 8.78 10.87 -13.52
N LEU A 307 8.34 10.83 -12.26
CA LEU A 307 7.50 9.74 -11.78
C LEU A 307 6.15 9.74 -12.52
N LYS A 308 5.52 10.90 -12.70
CA LYS A 308 4.26 11.06 -13.43
C LYS A 308 4.34 10.48 -14.84
N GLN A 309 5.41 10.80 -15.59
CA GLN A 309 5.63 10.26 -16.93
C GLN A 309 5.76 8.73 -16.92
N ARG A 310 6.56 8.18 -16.02
CA ARG A 310 6.81 6.73 -15.92
C ARG A 310 5.54 5.95 -15.61
N LEU A 311 4.70 6.45 -14.71
CA LEU A 311 3.42 5.81 -14.38
C LEU A 311 2.47 5.85 -15.58
N ARG A 312 2.34 7.00 -16.25
CA ARG A 312 1.47 7.16 -17.42
C ARG A 312 1.80 6.21 -18.56
N LEU A 313 3.08 5.90 -18.78
CA LEU A 313 3.52 4.94 -19.81
C LEU A 313 3.14 3.49 -19.51
N ARG A 314 2.86 3.15 -18.23
CA ARG A 314 2.45 1.80 -17.81
C ARG A 314 0.93 1.60 -17.86
N ASP A 315 0.17 2.69 -17.85
CA ASP A 315 -1.28 2.64 -17.68
C ASP A 315 -1.97 1.87 -18.80
N SER A 316 -1.61 2.09 -20.08
CA SER A 316 -2.28 1.42 -21.21
C SER A 316 -2.22 -0.12 -21.10
N TYR A 317 -1.07 -0.67 -20.73
CA TYR A 317 -0.90 -2.10 -20.54
C TYR A 317 -1.65 -2.59 -19.31
N THR A 318 -1.52 -1.88 -18.19
CA THR A 318 -2.14 -2.29 -16.92
C THR A 318 -3.67 -2.24 -17.01
N THR A 319 -4.22 -1.19 -17.61
CA THR A 319 -5.66 -1.02 -17.84
C THR A 319 -6.23 -2.11 -18.73
N THR A 320 -5.50 -2.53 -19.78
CA THR A 320 -5.91 -3.66 -20.63
C THR A 320 -6.04 -4.93 -19.80
N LEU A 321 -5.06 -5.22 -18.93
CA LEU A 321 -5.10 -6.36 -18.03
C LEU A 321 -6.21 -6.24 -16.98
N ASN A 322 -6.51 -5.02 -16.50
CA ASN A 322 -7.60 -4.81 -15.53
C ASN A 322 -8.96 -5.16 -16.13
N VAL A 323 -9.24 -4.73 -17.37
CA VAL A 323 -10.51 -5.06 -18.05
C VAL A 323 -10.58 -6.57 -18.30
N LEU A 324 -9.50 -7.17 -18.81
CA LEU A 324 -9.41 -8.61 -19.03
C LEU A 324 -9.65 -9.40 -17.73
N GLN A 325 -9.04 -8.97 -16.61
CA GLN A 325 -9.21 -9.57 -15.30
C GLN A 325 -10.66 -9.51 -14.83
N ALA A 326 -11.32 -8.35 -14.92
CA ALA A 326 -12.72 -8.20 -14.47
C ALA A 326 -13.68 -9.12 -15.24
N TYR A 327 -13.57 -9.16 -16.57
CA TYR A 327 -14.40 -10.07 -17.37
C TYR A 327 -14.05 -11.54 -17.17
N THR A 328 -12.78 -11.88 -16.93
CA THR A 328 -12.34 -13.24 -16.61
C THR A 328 -12.93 -13.70 -15.27
N LEU A 329 -12.90 -12.85 -14.25
CA LEU A 329 -13.54 -13.10 -12.96
C LEU A 329 -15.05 -13.29 -13.10
N LYS A 330 -15.73 -12.48 -13.93
CA LYS A 330 -17.17 -12.67 -14.19
C LYS A 330 -17.45 -14.05 -14.77
N ARG A 331 -16.70 -14.46 -15.80
CA ARG A 331 -16.83 -15.80 -16.41
C ARG A 331 -16.52 -16.94 -15.45
N ILE A 332 -15.61 -16.73 -14.50
CA ILE A 332 -15.26 -17.74 -13.48
C ILE A 332 -16.36 -17.87 -12.41
N ARG A 333 -16.94 -16.74 -11.98
CA ARG A 333 -17.86 -16.68 -10.83
C ARG A 333 -19.33 -16.90 -11.21
N ASP A 334 -19.70 -16.61 -12.45
CA ASP A 334 -21.07 -16.62 -12.96
C ASP A 334 -21.19 -17.59 -14.16
N PRO A 335 -21.59 -18.85 -13.93
CA PRO A 335 -21.74 -19.85 -15.00
C PRO A 335 -22.81 -19.49 -16.04
N ASP A 336 -23.77 -18.64 -15.67
CA ASP A 336 -24.86 -18.19 -16.55
C ASP A 336 -24.43 -17.01 -17.44
N TYR A 337 -23.22 -16.48 -17.25
CA TYR A 337 -22.66 -15.45 -18.10
C TYR A 337 -22.22 -16.02 -19.46
N HIS A 338 -23.15 -16.04 -20.41
CA HIS A 338 -22.90 -16.52 -21.77
C HIS A 338 -21.96 -15.58 -22.55
N VAL A 339 -20.92 -16.18 -23.13
CA VAL A 339 -19.95 -15.48 -24.00
C VAL A 339 -20.01 -16.02 -25.42
N ASN A 340 -20.03 -15.12 -26.39
CA ASN A 340 -19.92 -15.47 -27.81
C ASN A 340 -18.43 -15.63 -28.16
N LEU A 341 -17.94 -16.87 -28.16
CA LEU A 341 -16.57 -17.17 -28.54
C LEU A 341 -16.36 -16.88 -30.03
N LYS A 342 -15.34 -16.08 -30.34
CA LYS A 342 -14.92 -15.84 -31.72
C LYS A 342 -14.10 -17.02 -32.24
N PRO A 343 -14.05 -17.22 -33.56
CA PRO A 343 -13.07 -18.11 -34.17
C PRO A 343 -11.66 -17.77 -33.69
N HIS A 344 -10.82 -18.79 -33.50
CA HIS A 344 -9.45 -18.60 -33.05
C HIS A 344 -8.69 -17.68 -34.00
N LEU A 345 -8.03 -16.65 -33.46
CA LEU A 345 -7.38 -15.61 -34.26
C LEU A 345 -5.89 -15.88 -34.50
N SER A 346 -5.21 -16.58 -33.58
CA SER A 346 -3.81 -16.94 -33.80
C SER A 346 -3.72 -17.93 -34.96
N LYS A 347 -2.74 -17.72 -35.83
CA LYS A 347 -2.44 -18.64 -36.95
C LYS A 347 -1.26 -19.56 -36.65
N ASP A 348 -0.66 -19.40 -35.46
CA ASP A 348 0.43 -20.24 -35.01
C ASP A 348 -0.09 -21.65 -34.68
N TYR A 349 0.67 -22.67 -35.09
CA TYR A 349 0.34 -24.06 -34.80
C TYR A 349 0.54 -24.33 -33.30
N MET A 350 -0.47 -24.91 -32.65
CA MET A 350 -0.28 -25.55 -31.35
C MET A 350 0.52 -26.84 -31.58
N GLU A 351 1.69 -26.96 -30.95
CA GLU A 351 2.59 -28.11 -31.13
C GLU A 351 2.03 -29.39 -30.51
N SER A 352 1.15 -29.29 -29.51
CA SER A 352 0.58 -30.45 -28.83
C SER A 352 -0.70 -30.99 -29.48
N SER A 353 -0.84 -32.32 -29.42
CA SER A 353 -2.08 -33.04 -29.76
C SER A 353 -3.21 -32.85 -28.75
N ASN A 354 -2.97 -32.11 -27.64
CA ASN A 354 -3.97 -31.81 -26.61
C ASN A 354 -3.93 -30.31 -26.24
N PRO A 355 -4.71 -29.47 -26.94
CA PRO A 355 -4.74 -28.02 -26.72
C PRO A 355 -5.05 -27.60 -25.29
N ALA A 356 -5.83 -28.40 -24.54
CA ALA A 356 -6.16 -28.10 -23.15
C ALA A 356 -4.94 -28.16 -22.23
N ALA A 357 -3.98 -29.06 -22.51
CA ALA A 357 -2.76 -29.20 -21.73
C ALA A 357 -1.82 -27.99 -21.88
N GLU A 358 -1.85 -27.30 -23.02
CA GLU A 358 -1.10 -26.05 -23.22
C GLU A 358 -1.72 -24.83 -22.52
N LEU A 359 -3.00 -24.90 -22.15
CA LEU A 359 -3.78 -23.82 -21.54
C LEU A 359 -3.83 -23.88 -20.00
N VAL A 360 -3.23 -24.90 -19.39
CA VAL A 360 -3.17 -25.11 -17.92
C VAL A 360 -1.72 -25.24 -17.41
N LYS A 361 -0.79 -24.51 -18.02
CA LYS A 361 0.64 -24.59 -17.69
C LYS A 361 0.96 -24.06 -16.30
N LEU A 362 0.20 -23.07 -15.82
CA LEU A 362 0.45 -22.44 -14.52
C LEU A 362 -0.21 -23.21 -13.36
N ASN A 363 -1.36 -23.84 -13.61
CA ASN A 363 -1.99 -24.77 -12.66
C ASN A 363 -2.62 -25.99 -13.39
N PRO A 364 -1.87 -27.11 -13.51
CA PRO A 364 -2.37 -28.32 -14.17
C PRO A 364 -3.56 -28.99 -13.46
N THR A 365 -3.84 -28.61 -12.22
CA THR A 365 -4.92 -29.16 -11.38
C THR A 365 -6.14 -28.22 -11.30
N SER A 366 -6.26 -27.26 -12.22
CA SER A 366 -7.37 -26.31 -12.23
C SER A 366 -8.74 -27.01 -12.32
N GLU A 367 -9.68 -26.56 -11.49
CA GLU A 367 -11.09 -26.98 -11.55
C GLU A 367 -11.94 -26.08 -12.47
N TYR A 368 -11.36 -24.98 -12.99
CA TYR A 368 -12.05 -24.07 -13.90
C TYR A 368 -11.90 -24.52 -15.36
N ALA A 369 -12.73 -23.95 -16.25
CA ALA A 369 -12.59 -24.20 -17.68
C ALA A 369 -11.15 -23.87 -18.15
N PRO A 370 -10.52 -24.74 -18.98
CA PRO A 370 -9.12 -24.59 -19.36
C PRO A 370 -8.78 -23.18 -19.88
N GLY A 371 -7.67 -22.61 -19.39
CA GLY A 371 -7.19 -21.28 -19.75
C GLY A 371 -7.74 -20.11 -18.93
N LEU A 372 -8.87 -20.26 -18.21
CA LEU A 372 -9.41 -19.16 -17.39
C LEU A 372 -8.51 -18.82 -16.21
N GLU A 373 -8.04 -19.85 -15.48
CA GLU A 373 -7.17 -19.65 -14.33
C GLU A 373 -5.81 -19.08 -14.75
N ASP A 374 -5.18 -19.67 -15.78
CA ASP A 374 -3.91 -19.19 -16.31
C ASP A 374 -4.01 -17.74 -16.80
N THR A 375 -5.11 -17.37 -17.48
CA THR A 375 -5.38 -15.98 -17.89
C THR A 375 -5.45 -15.06 -16.68
N LEU A 376 -6.19 -15.44 -15.63
CA LEU A 376 -6.33 -14.65 -14.42
C LEU A 376 -4.99 -14.52 -13.66
N ILE A 377 -4.18 -15.57 -13.61
CA ILE A 377 -2.83 -15.52 -13.03
C ILE A 377 -1.95 -14.53 -13.82
N LEU A 378 -2.00 -14.58 -15.16
CA LEU A 378 -1.25 -13.66 -16.01
C LEU A 378 -1.65 -12.20 -15.79
N THR A 379 -2.96 -11.90 -15.70
CA THR A 379 -3.39 -10.54 -15.39
C THR A 379 -2.93 -10.11 -14.01
N MET A 380 -3.04 -10.97 -12.99
CA MET A 380 -2.58 -10.67 -11.63
C MET A 380 -1.09 -10.31 -11.59
N LYS A 381 -0.24 -11.13 -12.25
CA LYS A 381 1.20 -10.90 -12.36
C LYS A 381 1.50 -9.59 -13.10
N GLY A 382 0.86 -9.36 -14.25
CA GLY A 382 1.11 -8.18 -15.06
C GLY A 382 0.65 -6.88 -14.39
N ILE A 383 -0.51 -6.88 -13.73
CA ILE A 383 -0.98 -5.72 -12.95
C ILE A 383 -0.05 -5.46 -11.77
N ALA A 384 0.37 -6.49 -11.04
CA ALA A 384 1.33 -6.33 -9.95
C ALA A 384 2.68 -5.77 -10.42
N ALA A 385 3.18 -6.22 -11.57
CA ALA A 385 4.40 -5.71 -12.18
C ALA A 385 4.28 -4.24 -12.62
N GLY A 386 3.13 -3.85 -13.18
CA GLY A 386 2.86 -2.46 -13.57
C GLY A 386 2.68 -1.51 -12.38
N MET A 387 2.00 -1.98 -11.34
CA MET A 387 1.70 -1.20 -10.13
C MET A 387 2.89 -1.08 -9.18
N GLN A 388 3.75 -2.09 -9.10
CA GLN A 388 4.87 -2.14 -8.15
C GLN A 388 4.39 -1.84 -6.71
N ASN A 389 5.12 -1.02 -5.96
CA ASN A 389 4.78 -0.64 -4.59
C ASN A 389 3.55 0.28 -4.48
N THR A 390 2.67 0.01 -3.52
CA THR A 390 1.52 0.87 -3.16
C THR A 390 1.48 1.14 -1.65
N GLY A 391 0.64 0.43 -0.87
CA GLY A 391 0.43 0.54 0.59
C GLY A 391 1.02 -0.53 1.51
#